data_AF-A0A533X2A1-F1
#
_entry.id   AF-A0A533X2A1-F1
#
_cell.length_a   1.000
_cell.length_b   1.000
_cell.length_c   1.000
_cell.angle_alpha   90.00
_cell.angle_beta   90.00
_cell.angle_gamma   90.00
#
_symmetry.space_group_name_H-M   'P 1'
#
loop_
_entity.id
_entity.type
_entity.pdbx_description
1 polymer ?
#
loop_
_entity_poly.entity_id
_entity_poly.type
_entity_poly.pdbx_seq_one_letter_code
_entity_poly.pdbx_strand_id
1 'polypeptide(L)'
;MRSRFLLTNSSCMQRCIILVLAEGLQTMVFELCDVEDLFGQHRLQSKTTKDYKLVFGESRIEISSVGSALSYKRYAGADLAAEAMIVSNEDPVMIGVFPIPPLFTPTAVAKNVFLKFNTPVIVDQRSQAVVYGKMPVEIGIYRQSKDEEVLLDSFSRKRQQYALYGSPESGVVCRYIETEVSRNNDDMKPAKYEEASVRIRIKNDIDNIVKVSKVIIPMDGVVLDHAHDDAWLPGSVEMDLSTSFGKDMVHVRLMSTKVKRSDKTSIRARKEEALVFLMDAGY
;
A
#
# COMPACT_ATOMS: atom_id res chain seq x y z
N MET A 1 -26.67 -33.22 3.82
CA MET A 1 -27.19 -31.86 3.59
C MET A 1 -26.74 -31.38 2.22
N ARG A 2 -27.67 -31.20 1.27
CA ARG A 2 -27.36 -30.64 -0.06
C ARG A 2 -27.72 -29.15 -0.05
N SER A 3 -26.73 -28.28 -0.05
CA SER A 3 -26.93 -26.85 -0.33
C SER A 3 -27.34 -26.69 -1.79
N ARG A 4 -28.49 -26.04 -2.04
CA ARG A 4 -28.93 -25.67 -3.39
C ARG A 4 -28.46 -24.24 -3.66
N PHE A 5 -27.61 -24.06 -4.66
CA PHE A 5 -27.29 -22.75 -5.21
C PHE A 5 -28.33 -22.41 -6.29
N LEU A 6 -29.04 -21.29 -6.11
CA LEU A 6 -29.93 -20.72 -7.12
C LEU A 6 -29.22 -19.49 -7.69
N LEU A 7 -28.78 -19.58 -8.95
CA LEU A 7 -28.26 -18.45 -9.72
C LEU A 7 -29.42 -17.91 -10.57
N THR A 8 -29.84 -16.67 -10.34
CA THR A 8 -30.82 -16.00 -11.21
C THR A 8 -30.10 -15.07 -12.18
N ASN A 9 -30.29 -15.30 -13.48
CA ASN A 9 -29.80 -14.41 -14.54
C ASN A 9 -30.78 -13.25 -14.74
N SER A 10 -30.41 -12.05 -14.30
CA SER A 10 -31.04 -10.80 -14.74
C SER A 10 -29.99 -9.91 -15.42
N SER A 11 -30.43 -9.18 -16.43
CA SER A 11 -29.62 -8.41 -17.40
C SER A 11 -29.10 -7.08 -16.85
N CYS A 12 -28.43 -7.12 -15.71
CA CYS A 12 -27.57 -6.07 -15.16
C CYS A 12 -26.54 -6.82 -14.30
N MET A 13 -25.23 -6.64 -14.51
CA MET A 13 -24.19 -7.43 -13.82
C MET A 13 -24.23 -7.20 -12.29
N GLN A 14 -25.07 -7.97 -11.60
CA GLN A 14 -25.06 -8.19 -10.17
C GLN A 14 -25.17 -9.70 -9.97
N ARG A 15 -24.15 -10.34 -9.39
CA ARG A 15 -24.19 -11.78 -9.10
C ARG A 15 -24.43 -11.97 -7.61
N CYS A 16 -25.69 -11.86 -7.18
CA CYS A 16 -26.07 -12.23 -5.81
C CYS A 16 -25.93 -13.75 -5.60
N ILE A 17 -25.05 -14.16 -4.68
CA ILE A 17 -25.00 -15.55 -4.18
C ILE A 17 -25.89 -15.62 -2.94
N ILE A 18 -27.05 -16.27 -3.05
CA ILE A 18 -27.94 -16.50 -1.91
C ILE A 18 -27.56 -17.83 -1.25
N LEU A 19 -27.05 -17.77 -0.01
CA LEU A 19 -26.79 -18.93 0.83
C LEU A 19 -28.01 -19.17 1.73
N VAL A 20 -28.80 -20.21 1.44
CA VAL A 20 -29.94 -20.62 2.29
C VAL A 20 -29.48 -21.77 3.18
N LEU A 21 -29.26 -21.48 4.46
CA LEU A 21 -29.13 -22.51 5.51
C LEU A 21 -30.53 -22.82 6.02
N ALA A 22 -31.00 -24.04 5.75
CA ALA A 22 -32.29 -24.51 6.24
C ALA A 22 -32.09 -25.22 7.58
N GLU A 23 -32.36 -24.51 8.68
CA GLU A 23 -32.84 -25.09 9.94
C GLU A 23 -33.34 -23.95 10.84
N GLY A 24 -34.64 -23.93 11.14
CA GLY A 24 -35.24 -23.11 12.20
C GLY A 24 -35.28 -21.59 11.98
N LEU A 25 -36.38 -21.10 11.40
CA LEU A 25 -37.01 -19.79 11.68
C LEU A 25 -36.14 -18.53 11.85
N GLN A 26 -35.19 -18.25 10.96
CA GLN A 26 -34.78 -16.87 10.65
C GLN A 26 -34.10 -16.82 9.28
N THR A 27 -34.75 -16.22 8.29
CA THR A 27 -34.13 -15.99 6.98
C THR A 27 -33.14 -14.83 7.12
N MET A 28 -31.87 -15.13 7.41
CA MET A 28 -30.79 -14.15 7.27
C MET A 28 -30.40 -14.07 5.80
N VAL A 29 -30.82 -12.99 5.14
CA VAL A 29 -30.33 -12.62 3.81
C VAL A 29 -28.97 -11.95 4.02
N PHE A 30 -27.90 -12.67 3.75
CA PHE A 30 -26.58 -12.05 3.57
C PHE A 30 -26.52 -11.53 2.13
N GLU A 31 -26.74 -10.24 1.94
CA GLU A 31 -26.28 -9.56 0.73
C GLU A 31 -24.75 -9.53 0.78
N LEU A 32 -24.13 -10.52 0.14
CA LEU A 32 -22.78 -10.37 -0.36
C LEU A 32 -22.86 -9.41 -1.55
N CYS A 33 -22.89 -8.11 -1.27
CA CYS A 33 -22.67 -7.08 -2.28
C CYS A 33 -21.33 -7.38 -2.95
N ASP A 34 -21.36 -7.41 -4.27
CA ASP A 34 -20.27 -7.75 -5.16
C ASP A 34 -18.94 -7.12 -4.70
N VAL A 35 -17.88 -7.93 -4.75
CA VAL A 35 -16.50 -7.49 -4.50
C VAL A 35 -16.11 -6.54 -5.61
N GLU A 36 -16.41 -5.25 -5.44
CA GLU A 36 -15.80 -4.18 -6.21
C GLU A 36 -14.29 -4.21 -5.93
N ASP A 37 -13.50 -4.11 -6.99
CA ASP A 37 -12.05 -3.90 -6.90
C ASP A 37 -11.78 -2.71 -5.97
N LEU A 38 -11.38 -3.01 -4.73
CA LEU A 38 -11.35 -2.03 -3.64
C LEU A 38 -10.34 -0.92 -3.91
N PHE A 39 -9.16 -1.28 -4.43
CA PHE A 39 -8.27 -0.30 -5.03
C PHE A 39 -8.64 -0.03 -6.48
N GLY A 40 -8.67 1.25 -6.84
CA GLY A 40 -9.06 1.68 -8.17
C GLY A 40 -9.75 3.03 -8.17
N GLN A 41 -10.40 3.30 -9.30
CA GLN A 41 -11.20 4.50 -9.48
C GLN A 41 -12.68 4.18 -9.37
N HIS A 42 -13.35 4.91 -8.48
CA HIS A 42 -14.76 4.75 -8.18
C HIS A 42 -15.53 5.94 -8.75
N ARG A 43 -16.56 5.65 -9.55
CA ARG A 43 -17.40 6.63 -10.27
C ARG A 43 -18.69 6.87 -9.50
N LEU A 44 -18.79 8.02 -8.83
CA LEU A 44 -19.93 8.35 -7.98
C LEU A 44 -20.76 9.50 -8.57
N GLN A 45 -22.08 9.35 -8.55
CA GLN A 45 -23.01 10.35 -9.07
C GLN A 45 -23.44 11.27 -7.92
N SER A 46 -23.13 12.56 -8.04
CA SER A 46 -23.24 13.52 -6.94
C SER A 46 -24.65 13.71 -6.37
N LYS A 47 -25.68 13.35 -7.14
CA LYS A 47 -27.09 13.51 -6.79
C LYS A 47 -27.80 12.20 -6.44
N THR A 48 -27.23 11.05 -6.80
CA THR A 48 -27.92 9.76 -6.72
C THR A 48 -27.15 8.70 -5.96
N THR A 49 -25.86 8.90 -5.68
CA THR A 49 -25.09 7.99 -4.82
C THR A 49 -25.71 7.95 -3.42
N LYS A 50 -26.22 6.78 -3.05
CA LYS A 50 -26.70 6.46 -1.71
C LYS A 50 -25.95 5.23 -1.21
N ASP A 51 -25.54 5.28 0.05
CA ASP A 51 -24.98 4.14 0.78
C ASP A 51 -23.75 3.48 0.10
N TYR A 52 -22.93 4.27 -0.60
CA TYR A 52 -21.68 3.75 -1.17
C TYR A 52 -20.71 3.45 -0.05
N LYS A 53 -20.25 2.19 0.04
CA LYS A 53 -19.50 1.71 1.19
C LYS A 53 -18.30 0.87 0.78
N LEU A 54 -17.15 1.21 1.36
CA LEU A 54 -15.92 0.42 1.25
C LEU A 54 -15.50 -0.05 2.64
N VAL A 55 -15.07 -1.31 2.76
CA VAL A 55 -14.72 -1.94 4.03
C VAL A 55 -13.29 -2.46 4.01
N PHE A 56 -12.52 -2.05 5.02
CA PHE A 56 -11.11 -2.32 5.21
C PHE A 56 -10.90 -2.93 6.61
N GLY A 57 -11.35 -4.17 6.78
CA GLY A 57 -11.45 -4.81 8.10
C GLY A 57 -12.37 -4.02 9.03
N GLU A 58 -11.83 -3.49 10.14
CA GLU A 58 -12.60 -2.67 11.09
C GLU A 58 -12.83 -1.22 10.63
N SER A 59 -12.08 -0.74 9.63
CA SER A 59 -12.31 0.58 9.05
C SER A 59 -13.33 0.51 7.93
N ARG A 60 -14.18 1.53 7.80
CA ARG A 60 -15.12 1.65 6.67
C ARG A 60 -15.18 3.08 6.16
N ILE A 61 -15.42 3.23 4.89
CA ILE A 61 -15.70 4.50 4.22
C ILE A 61 -17.14 4.47 3.76
N GLU A 62 -17.86 5.57 4.00
CA GLU A 62 -19.23 5.77 3.54
C GLU A 62 -19.31 7.07 2.76
N ILE A 63 -19.89 6.99 1.57
CA ILE A 63 -20.09 8.13 0.68
C ILE A 63 -21.57 8.20 0.27
N SER A 64 -22.18 9.35 0.49
CA SER A 64 -23.58 9.59 0.16
C SER A 64 -23.81 11.00 -0.37
N SER A 65 -24.84 11.15 -1.20
CA SER A 65 -25.23 12.45 -1.77
C SER A 65 -25.93 13.30 -0.70
N VAL A 66 -25.50 14.55 -0.57
CA VAL A 66 -26.12 15.58 0.28
C VAL A 66 -26.37 16.81 -0.60
N GLY A 67 -27.61 16.95 -1.07
CA GLY A 67 -27.96 17.98 -2.06
C GLY A 67 -27.29 17.71 -3.41
N SER A 68 -26.34 18.56 -3.80
CA SER A 68 -25.52 18.40 -5.01
C SER A 68 -24.06 18.05 -4.72
N ALA A 69 -23.72 17.75 -3.46
CA ALA A 69 -22.38 17.39 -3.03
C ALA A 69 -22.34 15.95 -2.52
N LEU A 70 -21.14 15.38 -2.38
CA LEU A 70 -20.94 14.10 -1.71
C LEU A 70 -20.40 14.32 -0.29
N SER A 71 -20.99 13.63 0.68
CA SER A 71 -20.47 13.50 2.04
C SER A 71 -19.57 12.29 2.11
N TYR A 72 -18.30 12.49 2.47
CA TYR A 72 -17.33 11.43 2.76
C TYR A 72 -17.20 11.26 4.27
N LYS A 73 -17.30 10.03 4.75
CA LYS A 73 -17.06 9.67 6.15
C LYS A 73 -16.20 8.42 6.23
N ARG A 74 -15.14 8.47 7.04
CA ARG A 74 -14.37 7.28 7.41
C ARG A 74 -14.54 6.99 8.88
N TYR A 75 -14.84 5.73 9.19
CA TYR A 75 -14.90 5.21 10.54
C TYR A 75 -13.74 4.27 10.80
N ALA A 76 -13.18 4.34 12.00
CA ALA A 76 -12.27 3.34 12.56
C ALA A 76 -13.04 2.58 13.65
N GLY A 77 -13.55 1.39 13.32
CA GLY A 77 -14.55 0.72 14.15
C GLY A 77 -15.86 1.51 14.17
N ALA A 78 -16.32 1.86 15.38
CA ALA A 78 -17.53 2.68 15.57
C ALA A 78 -17.26 4.19 15.49
N ASP A 79 -16.00 4.61 15.65
CA ASP A 79 -15.63 6.01 15.80
C ASP A 79 -15.47 6.69 14.44
N LEU A 80 -16.06 7.88 14.30
CA LEU A 80 -15.85 8.73 13.12
C LEU A 80 -14.42 9.29 13.16
N ALA A 81 -13.58 8.85 12.21
CA ALA A 81 -12.16 9.16 12.17
C ALA A 81 -11.82 10.30 11.18
N ALA A 82 -12.62 10.48 10.13
CA ALA A 82 -12.53 11.61 9.22
C ALA A 82 -13.88 11.88 8.55
N GLU A 83 -14.11 13.14 8.19
CA GLU A 83 -15.30 13.59 7.46
C GLU A 83 -14.89 14.72 6.50
N ALA A 84 -15.46 14.71 5.30
CA ALA A 84 -15.27 15.76 4.33
C ALA A 84 -16.50 15.94 3.42
N MET A 85 -16.71 17.15 2.92
CA MET A 85 -17.70 17.43 1.89
C MET A 85 -16.99 17.66 0.56
N ILE A 86 -17.41 16.93 -0.47
CA ILE A 86 -16.85 17.02 -1.82
C ILE A 86 -17.86 17.76 -2.69
N VAL A 87 -17.53 19.00 -3.04
CA VAL A 87 -18.31 19.83 -3.96
C VAL A 87 -17.62 19.83 -5.31
N SER A 88 -18.35 19.42 -6.35
CA SER A 88 -17.82 19.29 -7.70
C SER A 88 -18.87 19.73 -8.71
N ASN A 89 -18.45 20.47 -9.73
CA ASN A 89 -19.26 20.72 -10.93
C ASN A 89 -19.14 19.58 -11.96
N GLU A 90 -18.16 18.69 -11.78
CA GLU A 90 -18.00 17.48 -12.58
C GLU A 90 -18.86 16.35 -12.01
N ASP A 91 -19.60 15.67 -12.89
CA ASP A 91 -20.42 14.50 -12.58
C ASP A 91 -20.25 13.46 -13.72
N PRO A 92 -19.88 12.19 -13.44
CA PRO A 92 -19.63 11.63 -12.12
C PRO A 92 -18.35 12.19 -11.46
N VAL A 93 -18.36 12.24 -10.13
CA VAL A 93 -17.17 12.49 -9.30
C VAL A 93 -16.31 11.24 -9.26
N MET A 94 -15.02 11.40 -9.57
CA MET A 94 -14.04 10.32 -9.52
C MET A 94 -13.35 10.29 -8.15
N ILE A 95 -13.50 9.18 -7.43
CA ILE A 95 -12.78 8.92 -6.17
C ILE A 95 -11.76 7.82 -6.42
N GLY A 96 -10.48 8.14 -6.24
CA GLY A 96 -9.39 7.18 -6.30
C GLY A 96 -9.12 6.59 -4.92
N VAL A 97 -9.02 5.27 -4.84
CA VAL A 97 -8.64 4.54 -3.63
C VAL A 97 -7.42 3.71 -3.97
N PHE A 98 -6.27 4.04 -3.39
CA PHE A 98 -5.00 3.43 -3.80
C PHE A 98 -4.12 3.08 -2.60
N PRO A 99 -3.30 2.01 -2.70
CA PRO A 99 -2.23 1.85 -1.74
C PRO A 99 -1.21 2.95 -1.99
N ILE A 100 -0.76 3.58 -0.90
CA ILE A 100 0.24 4.64 -0.92
C ILE A 100 1.41 4.25 0.00
N PRO A 101 2.61 4.83 -0.21
CA PRO A 101 3.71 4.67 0.73
C PRO A 101 3.27 5.01 2.16
N PRO A 102 3.78 4.28 3.17
CA PRO A 102 3.32 4.36 4.56
C PRO A 102 3.90 5.60 5.26
N LEU A 103 3.76 6.79 4.68
CA LEU A 103 4.46 7.99 5.12
C LEU A 103 3.55 9.01 5.80
N PHE A 104 2.24 8.96 5.61
CA PHE A 104 1.34 10.07 5.94
C PHE A 104 0.76 10.01 7.35
N THR A 105 0.64 8.82 7.96
CA THR A 105 -0.17 8.63 9.19
C THR A 105 0.66 8.20 10.40
N PRO A 106 0.45 8.70 11.63
CA PRO A 106 -0.47 9.78 12.00
C PRO A 106 0.03 11.16 11.54
N THR A 107 1.32 11.31 11.26
CA THR A 107 1.93 12.52 10.71
C THR A 107 3.08 12.18 9.77
N ALA A 108 3.32 13.04 8.78
CA ALA A 108 4.36 12.85 7.77
C ALA A 108 5.78 13.18 8.28
N VAL A 109 6.30 12.35 9.19
CA VAL A 109 7.62 12.55 9.83
C VAL A 109 8.74 11.72 9.22
N ALA A 110 8.42 10.60 8.55
CA ALA A 110 9.39 9.70 7.94
C ALA A 110 9.31 9.79 6.41
N LYS A 111 10.45 9.61 5.75
CA LYS A 111 10.56 9.55 4.28
C LYS A 111 11.06 8.20 3.76
N ASN A 112 11.42 7.31 4.68
CA ASN A 112 12.07 6.03 4.39
C ASN A 112 11.38 4.92 5.18
N VAL A 113 11.47 3.69 4.66
CA VAL A 113 11.03 2.48 5.33
C VAL A 113 12.26 1.65 5.71
N PHE A 114 12.39 1.34 7.00
CA PHE A 114 13.32 0.39 7.56
C PHE A 114 12.64 -0.99 7.56
N LEU A 115 13.09 -1.88 6.68
CA LEU A 115 12.76 -3.30 6.72
C LEU A 115 13.84 -4.04 7.50
N LYS A 116 13.47 -4.62 8.64
CA LYS A 116 14.34 -5.55 9.38
C LYS A 116 13.96 -6.97 9.01
N PHE A 117 14.92 -7.78 8.57
CA PHE A 117 14.68 -9.16 8.21
C PHE A 117 14.64 -10.03 9.47
N ASN A 118 13.59 -10.84 9.62
CA ASN A 118 13.49 -11.81 10.71
C ASN A 118 14.63 -12.84 10.63
N THR A 119 14.92 -13.28 9.40
CA THR A 119 16.04 -14.16 9.09
C THR A 119 17.04 -13.41 8.21
N PRO A 120 18.30 -13.28 8.63
CA PRO A 120 19.31 -12.59 7.85
C PRO A 120 19.64 -13.37 6.57
N VAL A 121 19.94 -12.65 5.50
CA VAL A 121 20.40 -13.21 4.23
C VAL A 121 21.92 -13.22 4.22
N ILE A 122 22.53 -14.40 4.14
CA ILE A 122 23.98 -14.54 3.96
C ILE A 122 24.29 -14.47 2.47
N VAL A 123 25.19 -13.58 2.08
CA VAL A 123 25.63 -13.38 0.70
C VAL A 123 27.14 -13.54 0.64
N ASP A 124 27.60 -14.51 -0.14
CA ASP A 124 29.03 -14.75 -0.33
C ASP A 124 29.71 -13.57 -1.02
N GLN A 125 31.04 -13.55 -0.92
CA GLN A 125 31.88 -12.60 -1.65
C GLN A 125 31.57 -12.63 -3.15
N ARG A 126 31.57 -11.46 -3.80
CA ARG A 126 31.36 -11.30 -5.25
C ARG A 126 30.09 -11.98 -5.77
N SER A 127 29.07 -12.10 -4.93
CA SER A 127 27.83 -12.83 -5.21
C SER A 127 26.61 -11.92 -5.13
N GLN A 128 25.49 -12.41 -5.66
CA GLN A 128 24.21 -11.71 -5.61
C GLN A 128 23.09 -12.63 -5.15
N ALA A 129 22.08 -12.05 -4.52
CA ALA A 129 20.86 -12.72 -4.09
C ALA A 129 19.64 -11.89 -4.47
N VAL A 130 18.54 -12.56 -4.78
CA VAL A 130 17.22 -11.93 -4.90
C VAL A 130 16.32 -12.54 -3.84
N VAL A 131 15.72 -11.67 -3.02
CA VAL A 131 14.75 -12.04 -2.01
C VAL A 131 13.52 -11.16 -2.14
N TYR A 132 12.40 -11.63 -1.62
CA TYR A 132 11.14 -10.93 -1.53
C TYR A 132 10.80 -10.75 -0.07
N GLY A 133 10.25 -9.59 0.26
CA GLY A 133 9.76 -9.28 1.60
C GLY A 133 8.43 -8.53 1.54
N LYS A 134 7.98 -8.09 2.71
CA LYS A 134 6.74 -7.32 2.87
C LYS A 134 7.04 -5.96 3.50
N MET A 135 6.41 -4.92 3.00
CA MET A 135 6.48 -3.56 3.56
C MET A 135 5.08 -3.04 3.88
N PRO A 136 4.90 -2.16 4.88
CA PRO A 136 3.58 -1.64 5.19
C PRO A 136 3.09 -0.71 4.07
N VAL A 137 1.77 -0.62 3.91
CA VAL A 137 1.12 0.39 3.07
C VAL A 137 0.12 1.19 3.88
N GLU A 138 -0.17 2.38 3.38
CA GLU A 138 -1.33 3.17 3.78
C GLU A 138 -2.36 3.16 2.64
N ILE A 139 -3.60 3.50 2.96
CA ILE A 139 -4.68 3.66 1.99
C ILE A 139 -4.86 5.16 1.77
N GLY A 140 -4.67 5.61 0.53
CA GLY A 140 -4.92 6.98 0.10
C GLY A 140 -6.25 7.11 -0.61
N ILE A 141 -7.05 8.07 -0.19
CA ILE A 141 -8.31 8.45 -0.81
C ILE A 141 -8.08 9.77 -1.52
N TYR A 142 -8.32 9.78 -2.83
CA TYR A 142 -8.09 10.92 -3.68
C TYR A 142 -9.38 11.36 -4.34
N ARG A 143 -9.62 12.67 -4.40
CA ARG A 143 -10.57 13.23 -5.37
C ARG A 143 -9.80 13.46 -6.66
N GLN A 144 -10.30 12.93 -7.78
CA GLN A 144 -9.67 13.06 -9.09
C GLN A 144 -10.53 13.88 -10.06
N SER A 145 -9.87 14.71 -10.87
CA SER A 145 -10.41 15.33 -12.09
C SER A 145 -9.53 14.94 -13.28
N LYS A 146 -9.87 15.49 -14.44
CA LYS A 146 -9.05 15.33 -15.65
C LYS A 146 -7.61 15.85 -15.47
N ASP A 147 -7.44 16.95 -14.73
CA ASP A 147 -6.18 17.69 -14.69
C ASP A 147 -5.44 17.56 -13.35
N GLU A 148 -6.15 17.23 -12.27
CA GLU A 148 -5.62 17.23 -10.91
C GLU A 148 -6.21 16.12 -10.05
N GLU A 149 -5.42 15.65 -9.09
CA GLU A 149 -5.88 14.87 -7.95
C GLU A 149 -5.50 15.55 -6.62
N VAL A 150 -6.36 15.37 -5.63
CA VAL A 150 -6.14 15.88 -4.27
C VAL A 150 -6.31 14.74 -3.29
N LEU A 151 -5.32 14.53 -2.41
CA LEU A 151 -5.43 13.58 -1.30
C LEU A 151 -6.50 14.12 -0.32
N LEU A 152 -7.63 13.44 -0.28
CA LEU A 152 -8.75 13.74 0.60
C LEU A 152 -8.50 13.21 2.01
N ASP A 153 -8.01 11.98 2.09
CA ASP A 153 -7.78 11.27 3.35
C ASP A 153 -6.71 10.20 3.16
N SER A 154 -6.02 9.85 4.24
CA SER A 154 -5.06 8.76 4.29
C SER A 154 -5.13 8.07 5.64
N PHE A 155 -5.12 6.73 5.65
CA PHE A 155 -5.15 5.97 6.89
C PHE A 155 -4.37 4.65 6.75
N SER A 156 -3.88 4.17 7.88
CA SER A 156 -3.25 2.85 8.00
C SER A 156 -4.17 1.91 8.77
N ARG A 157 -4.22 0.65 8.36
CA ARG A 157 -4.85 -0.42 9.15
C ARG A 157 -3.91 -1.01 10.20
N LYS A 158 -2.60 -0.91 9.97
CA LYS A 158 -1.57 -1.41 10.88
C LYS A 158 -1.05 -0.28 11.76
N ARG A 159 -0.78 -0.59 13.04
CA ARG A 159 -0.09 0.37 13.92
C ARG A 159 1.29 0.67 13.34
N GLN A 160 1.55 1.96 13.19
CA GLN A 160 2.79 2.45 12.62
C GLN A 160 3.90 2.47 13.67
N GLN A 161 5.06 1.94 13.32
CA GLN A 161 6.26 1.93 14.15
C GLN A 161 7.35 2.77 13.49
N TYR A 162 8.25 3.32 14.30
CA TYR A 162 9.34 4.15 13.84
C TYR A 162 10.67 3.68 14.43
N ALA A 163 11.74 3.85 13.65
CA ALA A 163 13.10 3.65 14.09
C ALA A 163 13.97 4.82 13.61
N LEU A 164 14.94 5.22 14.43
CA LEU A 164 16.01 6.13 14.02
C LEU A 164 17.15 5.29 13.47
N TYR A 165 17.52 5.50 12.21
CA TYR A 165 18.71 4.90 11.61
C TYR A 165 19.87 5.89 11.62
N GLY A 166 21.00 5.53 12.24
CA GLY A 166 22.16 6.40 12.39
C GLY A 166 22.28 6.97 13.81
N SER A 167 23.12 7.99 13.96
CA SER A 167 23.35 8.63 15.26
C SER A 167 22.11 9.43 15.73
N PRO A 168 21.94 9.70 17.03
CA PRO A 168 20.88 10.60 17.51
C PRO A 168 20.91 12.00 16.89
N GLU A 169 22.09 12.50 16.50
CA GLU A 169 22.29 13.86 16.01
C GLU A 169 22.08 14.00 14.49
N SER A 170 22.34 12.93 13.73
CA SER A 170 22.33 12.95 12.26
C SER A 170 21.49 11.82 11.63
N GLY A 171 20.76 11.08 12.45
CA GLY A 171 20.01 9.91 12.04
C GLY A 171 18.75 10.25 11.27
N VAL A 172 18.23 9.26 10.58
CA VAL A 172 17.05 9.37 9.72
C VAL A 172 15.89 8.60 10.33
N VAL A 173 14.78 9.28 10.57
CA VAL A 173 13.54 8.65 11.04
C VAL A 173 12.93 7.83 9.90
N CYS A 174 12.73 6.55 10.16
CA CYS A 174 12.21 5.58 9.22
C CYS A 174 10.94 4.93 9.77
N ARG A 175 10.03 4.55 8.88
CA ARG A 175 8.95 3.62 9.19
C ARG A 175 9.53 2.25 9.41
N TYR A 176 9.27 1.68 10.57
CA TYR A 176 9.87 0.41 10.96
C TYR A 176 8.90 -0.74 10.78
N ILE A 177 9.40 -1.84 10.24
CA ILE A 177 8.70 -3.11 10.21
C ILE A 177 9.72 -4.26 10.28
N GLU A 178 9.33 -5.32 10.97
CA GLU A 178 9.98 -6.62 10.87
C GLU A 178 9.29 -7.47 9.81
N THR A 179 10.07 -8.09 8.94
CA THR A 179 9.55 -8.77 7.77
C THR A 179 10.28 -10.09 7.53
N GLU A 180 9.52 -11.09 7.13
CA GLU A 180 10.07 -12.34 6.62
C GLU A 180 10.61 -12.10 5.21
N VAL A 181 11.62 -12.88 4.84
CA VAL A 181 12.20 -12.86 3.50
C VAL A 181 12.19 -14.26 2.90
N SER A 182 11.80 -14.37 1.63
CA SER A 182 11.88 -15.62 0.85
C SER A 182 12.61 -15.40 -0.47
N ARG A 183 13.16 -16.47 -1.05
CA ARG A 183 13.67 -16.47 -2.43
C ARG A 183 12.56 -16.63 -3.47
N ASN A 184 11.38 -17.08 -3.07
CA ASN A 184 10.22 -17.19 -3.94
C ASN A 184 9.18 -16.13 -3.57
N ASN A 185 8.66 -15.44 -4.58
CA ASN A 185 7.62 -14.44 -4.40
C ASN A 185 6.30 -15.07 -3.95
N ASP A 186 5.99 -16.28 -4.39
CA ASP A 186 4.73 -16.96 -4.09
C ASP A 186 4.62 -17.35 -2.60
N ASP A 187 5.75 -17.43 -1.90
CA ASP A 187 5.79 -17.66 -0.45
C ASP A 187 5.39 -16.40 0.32
N MET A 188 5.50 -15.23 -0.30
CA MET A 188 5.10 -13.97 0.31
C MET A 188 3.59 -13.81 0.18
N LYS A 189 2.93 -13.73 1.34
CA LYS A 189 1.50 -13.41 1.45
C LYS A 189 1.35 -12.09 2.20
N PRO A 190 1.41 -10.94 1.50
CA PRO A 190 1.15 -9.64 2.10
C PRO A 190 -0.27 -9.61 2.69
N ALA A 191 -0.40 -9.03 3.89
CA ALA A 191 -1.72 -8.78 4.45
C ALA A 191 -2.48 -7.73 3.62
N LYS A 192 -3.69 -8.07 3.20
CA LYS A 192 -4.55 -7.22 2.35
C LYS A 192 -4.75 -5.83 2.98
N TYR A 193 -4.53 -4.79 2.17
CA TYR A 193 -4.63 -3.38 2.56
C TYR A 193 -3.68 -2.93 3.68
N GLU A 194 -2.74 -3.77 4.10
CA GLU A 194 -1.81 -3.51 5.20
C GLU A 194 -0.36 -3.58 4.75
N GLU A 195 -0.08 -4.48 3.80
CA GLU A 195 1.28 -4.77 3.34
C GLU A 195 1.32 -4.84 1.81
N ALA A 196 2.48 -4.52 1.26
CA ALA A 196 2.82 -4.70 -0.14
C ALA A 196 4.04 -5.63 -0.26
N SER A 197 4.10 -6.40 -1.35
CA SER A 197 5.30 -7.17 -1.66
C SER A 197 6.40 -6.26 -2.20
N VAL A 198 7.65 -6.58 -1.86
CA VAL A 198 8.83 -5.87 -2.33
C VAL A 198 9.90 -6.86 -2.77
N ARG A 199 10.42 -6.65 -3.98
CA ARG A 199 11.55 -7.40 -4.52
C ARG A 199 12.86 -6.69 -4.16
N ILE A 200 13.78 -7.41 -3.54
CA ILE A 200 15.07 -6.90 -3.07
C ILE A 200 16.19 -7.70 -3.74
N ARG A 201 17.06 -7.00 -4.47
CA ARG A 201 18.28 -7.54 -5.07
C ARG A 201 19.47 -7.08 -4.24
N ILE A 202 20.24 -8.03 -3.73
CA ILE A 202 21.42 -7.79 -2.91
C ILE A 202 22.64 -8.19 -3.73
N LYS A 203 23.59 -7.27 -3.89
CA LYS A 203 24.84 -7.49 -4.60
C LYS A 203 26.00 -7.21 -3.66
N ASN A 204 26.80 -8.24 -3.40
CA ASN A 204 27.99 -8.14 -2.56
C ASN A 204 29.24 -8.04 -3.42
N ASP A 205 29.75 -6.82 -3.64
CA ASP A 205 31.01 -6.60 -4.34
C ASP A 205 32.22 -6.56 -3.38
N ILE A 206 32.02 -6.83 -2.08
CA ILE A 206 33.08 -6.87 -1.06
C ILE A 206 33.72 -8.27 -1.06
N ASP A 207 35.01 -8.34 -0.71
CA ASP A 207 35.80 -9.59 -0.60
C ASP A 207 35.59 -10.32 0.74
N ASN A 208 34.37 -10.29 1.27
CA ASN A 208 33.98 -11.02 2.48
C ASN A 208 32.54 -11.54 2.37
N ILE A 209 32.22 -12.54 3.19
CA ILE A 209 30.84 -12.99 3.36
C ILE A 209 30.10 -11.94 4.18
N VAL A 210 28.93 -11.51 3.69
CA VAL A 210 28.12 -10.48 4.34
C VAL A 210 26.81 -11.07 4.85
N LYS A 211 26.46 -10.73 6.09
CA LYS A 211 25.17 -10.97 6.69
C LYS A 211 24.28 -9.74 6.54
N VAL A 212 23.26 -9.80 5.68
CA VAL A 212 22.29 -8.71 5.51
C VAL A 212 21.06 -8.95 6.38
N SER A 213 20.84 -8.07 7.36
CA SER A 213 19.75 -8.18 8.34
C SER A 213 18.66 -7.11 8.17
N LYS A 214 18.89 -6.12 7.30
CA LYS A 214 18.01 -4.95 7.14
C LYS A 214 18.27 -4.20 5.84
N VAL A 215 17.29 -3.40 5.42
CA VAL A 215 17.41 -2.42 4.33
C VAL A 215 16.61 -1.16 4.65
N ILE A 216 17.15 0.01 4.29
CA ILE A 216 16.43 1.28 4.32
C ILE A 216 16.02 1.64 2.90
N ILE A 217 14.72 1.72 2.66
CA ILE A 217 14.15 2.04 1.35
C ILE A 217 13.66 3.49 1.37
N PRO A 218 14.17 4.37 0.50
CA PRO A 218 13.61 5.69 0.31
C PRO A 218 12.24 5.59 -0.37
N MET A 219 11.22 6.23 0.21
CA MET A 219 9.82 6.09 -0.24
C MET A 219 9.19 7.42 -0.66
N ASP A 220 9.92 8.53 -0.54
CA ASP A 220 9.44 9.85 -0.96
C ASP A 220 9.13 9.85 -2.47
N GLY A 221 7.91 10.27 -2.83
CA GLY A 221 7.41 10.27 -4.20
C GLY A 221 7.12 8.89 -4.83
N VAL A 222 7.36 7.78 -4.14
CA VAL A 222 7.11 6.43 -4.70
C VAL A 222 5.61 6.19 -4.95
N VAL A 223 5.29 5.55 -6.06
CA VAL A 223 3.94 5.07 -6.40
C VAL A 223 3.92 3.55 -6.34
N LEU A 224 2.99 3.01 -5.56
CA LEU A 224 2.76 1.57 -5.48
C LEU A 224 1.83 1.12 -6.60
N ASP A 225 2.08 -0.08 -7.12
CA ASP A 225 1.17 -0.74 -8.03
C ASP A 225 0.21 -1.64 -7.25
N HIS A 226 -0.92 -1.94 -7.87
CA HIS A 226 -1.97 -2.76 -7.28
C HIS A 226 -2.72 -3.55 -8.34
N ALA A 227 -3.34 -4.62 -7.89
CA ALA A 227 -4.38 -5.35 -8.61
C ALA A 227 -5.38 -5.85 -7.56
N HIS A 228 -6.65 -5.51 -7.73
CA HIS A 228 -7.70 -5.82 -6.75
C HIS A 228 -7.36 -5.28 -5.35
N ASP A 229 -7.02 -6.15 -4.40
CA ASP A 229 -6.64 -5.83 -3.02
C ASP A 229 -5.17 -6.11 -2.69
N ASP A 230 -4.41 -6.55 -3.69
CA ASP A 230 -2.97 -6.74 -3.60
C ASP A 230 -2.22 -5.47 -4.00
N ALA A 231 -1.08 -5.25 -3.34
CA ALA A 231 -0.19 -4.12 -3.61
C ALA A 231 1.27 -4.57 -3.68
N TRP A 232 2.07 -3.92 -4.52
CA TRP A 232 3.50 -4.17 -4.61
C TRP A 232 4.29 -2.91 -4.94
N LEU A 233 5.56 -2.90 -4.53
CA LEU A 233 6.52 -1.93 -5.04
C LEU A 233 6.89 -2.30 -6.48
N PRO A 234 6.59 -1.46 -7.49
CA PRO A 234 7.01 -1.76 -8.85
C PRO A 234 8.54 -1.74 -8.97
N GLY A 235 9.09 -2.70 -9.72
CA GLY A 235 10.52 -2.83 -9.93
C GLY A 235 11.25 -3.61 -8.84
N SER A 236 12.39 -3.09 -8.38
CA SER A 236 13.16 -3.71 -7.30
C SER A 236 13.97 -2.70 -6.49
N VAL A 237 14.17 -3.02 -5.22
CA VAL A 237 15.17 -2.39 -4.35
C VAL A 237 16.51 -3.07 -4.64
N GLU A 238 17.49 -2.32 -5.12
CA GLU A 238 18.87 -2.80 -5.29
C GLU A 238 19.75 -2.36 -4.14
N MET A 239 20.50 -3.29 -3.56
CA MET A 239 21.43 -3.08 -2.47
C MET A 239 22.83 -3.44 -2.97
N ASP A 240 23.64 -2.44 -3.27
CA ASP A 240 25.03 -2.63 -3.70
C ASP A 240 25.96 -2.41 -2.51
N LEU A 241 26.55 -3.50 -2.02
CA LEU A 241 27.55 -3.48 -0.97
C LEU A 241 28.92 -3.31 -1.60
N SER A 242 29.63 -2.25 -1.21
CA SER A 242 30.93 -1.91 -1.77
C SER A 242 31.82 -1.28 -0.69
N THR A 243 33.14 -1.36 -0.88
CA THR A 243 34.10 -0.67 -0.01
C THR A 243 34.50 0.65 -0.64
N SER A 244 34.31 1.76 0.08
CA SER A 244 34.71 3.11 -0.33
C SER A 244 35.49 3.77 0.80
N PHE A 245 36.67 4.32 0.49
CA PHE A 245 37.56 4.95 1.49
C PHE A 245 37.86 4.06 2.72
N GLY A 246 37.99 2.75 2.53
CA GLY A 246 38.25 1.78 3.60
C GLY A 246 37.07 1.54 4.54
N LYS A 247 35.87 2.02 4.18
CA LYS A 247 34.62 1.74 4.88
C LYS A 247 33.68 0.96 3.99
N ASP A 248 33.00 -0.01 4.56
CA ASP A 248 31.95 -0.74 3.87
C ASP A 248 30.68 0.11 3.85
N MET A 249 30.16 0.33 2.64
CA MET A 249 29.00 1.14 2.36
C MET A 249 27.98 0.32 1.60
N VAL A 250 26.69 0.58 1.87
CA VAL A 250 25.59 0.03 1.09
C VAL A 250 24.90 1.16 0.36
N HIS A 251 24.87 1.08 -0.97
CA HIS A 251 24.02 1.93 -1.79
C HIS A 251 22.68 1.23 -2.01
N VAL A 252 21.60 1.82 -1.51
CA VAL A 252 20.24 1.35 -1.79
C VAL A 252 19.63 2.18 -2.89
N ARG A 253 19.08 1.53 -3.93
CA ARG A 253 18.44 2.17 -5.09
C ARG A 253 17.07 1.56 -5.40
N LEU A 254 16.15 2.37 -5.88
CA LEU A 254 14.93 1.89 -6.52
C LEU A 254 15.13 1.85 -8.03
N MET A 255 14.93 0.67 -8.62
CA MET A 255 15.07 0.44 -10.06
C MET A 255 13.72 0.05 -10.66
N SER A 256 13.38 0.64 -11.82
CA SER A 256 12.09 0.45 -12.49
C SER A 256 10.87 0.71 -11.60
N THR A 257 11.02 1.62 -10.64
CA THR A 257 9.94 2.07 -9.77
C THR A 257 9.30 3.33 -10.33
N LYS A 258 7.99 3.44 -10.13
CA LYS A 258 7.17 4.60 -10.49
C LYS A 258 7.32 5.69 -9.42
N VAL A 259 7.69 6.91 -9.82
CA VAL A 259 7.84 8.06 -8.91
C VAL A 259 7.01 9.26 -9.39
N LYS A 260 6.33 9.94 -8.47
CA LYS A 260 5.72 11.26 -8.70
C LYS A 260 6.73 12.36 -8.37
N ARG A 261 6.86 13.33 -9.27
CA ARG A 261 7.63 14.55 -9.00
C ARG A 261 6.74 15.56 -8.27
N SER A 262 7.34 16.35 -7.39
CA SER A 262 6.68 17.40 -6.60
C SER A 262 6.05 18.51 -7.46
N ASP A 263 6.38 18.60 -8.74
CA ASP A 263 5.93 19.66 -9.66
C ASP A 263 4.54 19.41 -10.27
N LYS A 264 3.92 18.23 -10.05
CA LYS A 264 2.65 17.85 -10.73
C LYS A 264 1.69 17.07 -9.83
N THR A 265 0.47 17.57 -9.72
CA THR A 265 -0.68 17.03 -8.97
C THR A 265 -1.34 15.81 -9.66
N SER A 266 -0.57 14.94 -10.31
CA SER A 266 -1.10 13.81 -11.09
C SER A 266 -0.42 12.47 -10.75
N ILE A 267 -1.20 11.40 -10.51
CA ILE A 267 -0.72 10.03 -10.16
C ILE A 267 0.17 9.44 -11.25
N ARG A 268 0.10 9.95 -12.50
CA ARG A 268 0.90 9.43 -13.61
C ARG A 268 2.38 9.52 -13.26
N ALA A 269 2.94 8.36 -12.89
CA ALA A 269 4.36 8.14 -12.70
C ALA A 269 5.10 8.67 -13.92
N ARG A 270 6.00 9.63 -13.72
CA ARG A 270 6.59 10.39 -14.84
C ARG A 270 8.01 9.99 -15.19
N LYS A 271 8.68 9.20 -14.35
CA LYS A 271 10.05 8.73 -14.64
C LYS A 271 10.48 7.59 -13.69
N GLU A 272 11.29 6.67 -14.19
CA GLU A 272 12.15 5.84 -13.34
C GLU A 272 13.24 6.75 -12.75
N GLU A 273 13.28 6.90 -11.42
CA GLU A 273 14.31 7.67 -10.71
C GLU A 273 14.99 6.78 -9.69
N ALA A 274 16.33 6.79 -9.69
CA ALA A 274 17.13 6.09 -8.70
C ALA A 274 17.16 6.92 -7.41
N LEU A 275 16.33 6.55 -6.43
CA LEU A 275 16.43 7.09 -5.08
C LEU A 275 17.60 6.41 -4.38
N VAL A 276 18.61 7.17 -3.93
CA VAL A 276 19.81 6.63 -3.29
C VAL A 276 19.74 6.82 -1.78
N PHE A 277 19.92 5.75 -1.01
CA PHE A 277 20.20 5.82 0.42
C PHE A 277 21.55 5.19 0.73
N LEU A 278 22.37 5.87 1.53
CA LEU A 278 23.66 5.36 1.98
C LEU A 278 23.51 4.77 3.38
N MET A 279 23.79 3.48 3.50
CA MET A 279 23.84 2.80 4.79
C MET A 279 25.29 2.51 5.16
N ASP A 280 25.62 2.71 6.43
CA ASP A 280 26.76 2.05 7.03
C ASP A 280 26.51 0.54 7.04
N ALA A 281 27.53 -0.26 6.72
CA ALA A 281 27.41 -1.71 6.62
C ALA A 281 27.02 -2.41 7.93
N GLY A 282 27.02 -1.68 9.07
CA GLY A 282 26.73 -2.14 10.43
C GLY A 282 25.77 -3.33 10.47
N TYR A 283 26.39 -4.52 10.47
CA TYR A 283 25.75 -5.82 10.28
C TYR A 283 24.65 -6.10 11.30
#